data_AF-A0A9Q0IG04-F1
#
_entry.id   AF-A0A9Q0IG04-F1
#
_cell.length_a   1.000
_cell.length_b   1.000
_cell.length_c   1.000
_cell.angle_alpha   90.00
_cell.angle_beta   90.00
_cell.angle_gamma   90.00
#
_symmetry.space_group_name_H-M   'P 1'
#
loop_
_entity.id
_entity.type
_entity.pdbx_description
1 polymer ?
#
loop_
_entity_poly.entity_id
_entity_poly.type
_entity_poly.pdbx_seq_one_letter_code
_entity_poly.pdbx_strand_id
1 'polypeptide(L)'
;MCKEVHHNTERMDEERYDLEMKVTKCNKEIEDLQIKVQDLKGKFKKPVLRKVRMSADAMLKALLGSKHTVNMDLRANLKQVKKEVKEEDKDLRDVGDWRKNIEDKSGMDGRKKMFEAEA
;
A
#
# COMPACT_ATOMS: atom_id res chain seq x y z
N MET A 1 -17.85 -0.69 -68.68
CA MET A 1 -18.80 -0.52 -67.55
C MET A 1 -18.56 -1.48 -66.40
N CYS A 2 -19.01 -2.76 -66.40
CA CYS A 2 -18.94 -3.58 -65.17
C CYS A 2 -17.51 -3.80 -64.64
N LYS A 3 -16.53 -4.06 -65.52
CA LYS A 3 -15.12 -4.22 -65.13
C LYS A 3 -14.49 -2.94 -64.57
N GLU A 4 -14.90 -1.80 -65.10
CA GLU A 4 -14.39 -0.49 -64.72
C GLU A 4 -14.94 -0.06 -63.36
N VAL A 5 -16.23 -0.32 -63.12
CA VAL A 5 -16.85 -0.14 -61.80
C VAL A 5 -16.18 -1.04 -60.76
N HIS A 6 -15.93 -2.32 -61.08
CA HIS A 6 -15.25 -3.24 -60.16
C HIS A 6 -13.85 -2.74 -59.77
N HIS A 7 -13.05 -2.34 -60.77
CA HIS A 7 -11.72 -1.80 -60.51
C HIS A 7 -11.75 -0.48 -59.72
N ASN A 8 -12.77 0.35 -59.95
CA ASN A 8 -12.95 1.57 -59.17
C ASN A 8 -13.32 1.26 -57.71
N THR A 9 -14.17 0.26 -57.48
CA THR A 9 -14.53 -0.20 -56.12
C THR A 9 -13.32 -0.71 -55.36
N GLU A 10 -12.45 -1.51 -55.99
CA GLU A 10 -11.22 -2.00 -55.37
C GLU A 10 -10.33 -0.84 -54.88
N ARG A 11 -10.08 0.13 -55.74
CA ARG A 11 -9.28 1.32 -55.40
C ARG A 11 -9.91 2.13 -54.28
N MET A 12 -11.23 2.37 -54.37
CA MET A 12 -11.95 3.13 -53.36
C MET A 12 -11.94 2.44 -52.00
N ASP A 13 -12.01 1.11 -51.95
CA ASP A 13 -11.99 0.38 -50.68
C ASP A 13 -10.60 0.40 -50.03
N GLU A 14 -9.53 0.33 -50.83
CA GLU A 14 -8.15 0.53 -50.35
C GLU A 14 -7.96 1.93 -49.77
N GLU A 15 -8.38 2.98 -50.51
CA GLU A 15 -8.32 4.36 -50.03
C GLU A 15 -9.16 4.57 -48.76
N ARG A 16 -10.36 3.98 -48.71
CA ARG A 16 -11.24 4.02 -47.53
C ARG A 16 -10.57 3.38 -46.32
N TYR A 17 -9.94 2.22 -46.50
CA TYR A 17 -9.23 1.51 -45.43
C TYR A 17 -8.08 2.35 -44.87
N ASP A 18 -7.27 2.97 -45.73
CA ASP A 18 -6.18 3.84 -45.31
C ASP A 18 -6.66 5.08 -44.54
N LEU A 19 -7.77 5.68 -44.99
CA LEU A 19 -8.38 6.81 -44.29
C LEU A 19 -8.95 6.40 -42.94
N GLU A 20 -9.65 5.27 -42.85
CA GLU A 20 -10.18 4.72 -41.61
C GLU A 20 -9.06 4.41 -40.60
N MET A 21 -7.94 3.86 -41.08
CA MET A 21 -6.75 3.63 -40.28
C MET A 21 -6.15 4.92 -39.72
N LYS A 22 -6.09 6.00 -40.51
CA LYS A 22 -5.62 7.32 -40.05
C LYS A 22 -6.55 7.90 -38.98
N VAL A 23 -7.87 7.88 -39.22
CA VAL A 23 -8.87 8.35 -38.25
C VAL A 23 -8.77 7.56 -36.94
N THR A 24 -8.63 6.24 -37.01
CA THR A 24 -8.49 5.39 -35.83
C THR A 24 -7.24 5.74 -35.02
N LYS A 25 -6.11 6.00 -35.68
CA LYS A 25 -4.88 6.45 -35.01
C LYS A 25 -5.08 7.81 -34.32
N CYS A 26 -5.66 8.78 -35.02
CA CYS A 26 -5.95 10.10 -34.45
C CYS A 26 -6.90 10.02 -33.26
N ASN A 27 -7.94 9.17 -33.32
CA ASN A 27 -8.88 8.98 -32.22
C ASN A 27 -8.19 8.40 -30.98
N LYS A 28 -7.29 7.42 -31.15
CA LYS A 28 -6.49 6.87 -30.05
C LYS A 28 -5.60 7.93 -29.41
N GLU A 29 -4.92 8.73 -30.23
CA GLU A 29 -4.09 9.84 -29.73
C GLU A 29 -4.92 10.87 -28.96
N ILE A 30 -6.13 11.20 -29.43
CA ILE A 30 -7.05 12.10 -28.74
C ILE A 30 -7.46 11.51 -27.38
N GLU A 31 -7.80 10.22 -27.32
CA GLU A 31 -8.18 9.55 -26.08
C GLU A 31 -7.03 9.56 -25.05
N ASP A 32 -5.82 9.22 -25.49
CA ASP A 32 -4.61 9.26 -24.65
C ASP A 32 -4.34 10.68 -24.12
N LEU A 33 -4.48 11.70 -24.98
CA LEU A 33 -4.32 13.10 -24.59
C LEU A 33 -5.44 13.55 -23.63
N GLN A 34 -6.67 13.10 -23.82
CA GLN A 34 -7.79 13.39 -22.93
C GLN A 34 -7.53 12.84 -21.53
N ILE A 35 -7.07 11.59 -21.41
CA ILE A 35 -6.69 10.99 -20.12
C ILE A 35 -5.58 11.82 -19.47
N LYS A 36 -4.53 12.15 -20.22
CA LYS A 36 -3.43 12.98 -19.71
C LYS A 36 -3.90 14.36 -19.24
N VAL A 37 -4.84 14.99 -19.96
CA VAL A 37 -5.46 16.25 -19.54
C VAL A 37 -6.28 16.07 -18.27
N GLN A 38 -7.00 14.96 -18.07
CA GLN A 38 -7.73 14.69 -16.83
C GLN A 38 -6.77 14.51 -15.64
N ASP A 39 -5.69 13.76 -15.83
CA ASP A 39 -4.65 13.57 -14.81
C ASP A 39 -3.98 14.90 -14.42
N LEU A 40 -3.67 15.74 -15.41
CA LEU A 40 -3.08 17.07 -15.22
C LEU A 40 -4.05 18.11 -14.64
N LYS A 41 -5.31 18.13 -15.09
CA LYS A 41 -6.38 18.96 -14.48
C LYS A 41 -6.73 18.51 -13.06
N GLY A 42 -6.27 17.32 -12.69
CA GLY A 42 -6.17 16.86 -11.32
C GLY A 42 -7.36 16.02 -10.91
N LYS A 43 -7.04 14.79 -10.49
CA LYS A 43 -7.79 14.01 -9.48
C LYS A 43 -8.17 14.87 -8.25
N PHE A 44 -7.42 15.95 -8.02
CA PHE A 44 -7.70 16.98 -7.05
C PHE A 44 -8.16 18.26 -7.75
N LYS A 45 -9.46 18.36 -8.07
CA LYS A 45 -10.07 19.68 -8.23
C LYS A 45 -9.69 20.49 -6.99
N LYS A 46 -9.11 21.69 -7.17
CA LYS A 46 -8.77 22.60 -6.07
C LYS A 46 -9.93 22.60 -5.08
N PRO A 47 -9.75 22.11 -3.83
CA PRO A 47 -10.86 22.04 -2.89
C PRO A 47 -11.43 23.44 -2.73
N VAL A 48 -12.68 23.62 -3.15
CA VAL A 48 -13.39 24.88 -2.93
C VAL A 48 -13.39 25.17 -1.44
N LEU A 49 -13.24 26.44 -1.05
CA LEU A 49 -13.32 26.84 0.35
C LEU A 49 -14.71 26.46 0.88
N ARG A 50 -14.78 25.36 1.64
CA ARG A 50 -16.03 24.92 2.29
C ARG A 50 -16.10 25.55 3.67
N LYS A 51 -17.27 26.01 4.07
CA LYS A 51 -17.55 26.35 5.47
C LYS A 51 -17.51 25.07 6.29
N VAL A 52 -16.35 24.77 6.88
CA VAL A 52 -16.16 23.59 7.74
C VAL A 52 -16.90 23.86 9.05
N ARG A 53 -17.81 22.94 9.43
CA ARG A 53 -18.47 22.99 10.73
C ARG A 53 -17.46 22.59 11.82
N MET A 54 -17.67 23.03 13.06
CA MET A 54 -16.79 22.67 14.17
C MET A 54 -16.60 21.14 14.23
N SER A 55 -15.35 20.69 14.41
CA SER A 55 -15.04 19.27 14.53
C SER A 55 -15.69 18.67 15.79
N ALA A 56 -15.94 17.36 15.76
CA ALA A 56 -16.45 16.65 16.92
C ALA A 56 -15.57 16.87 18.16
N ASP A 57 -14.25 16.80 18.00
CA ASP A 57 -13.28 17.06 19.08
C ASP A 57 -13.38 18.47 19.66
N ALA A 58 -13.55 19.49 18.81
CA ALA A 58 -13.71 20.87 19.26
C ALA A 58 -15.04 21.04 20.01
N MET A 59 -16.11 20.39 19.54
CA MET A 59 -17.42 20.41 20.19
C MET A 59 -17.40 19.66 21.53
N LEU A 60 -16.78 18.48 21.59
CA LEU A 60 -16.67 17.67 22.81
C LEU A 60 -15.81 18.36 23.87
N LYS A 61 -14.68 18.99 23.47
CA LYS A 61 -13.87 19.78 24.40
C LYS A 61 -14.62 20.98 24.96
N ALA A 62 -15.45 21.64 24.15
CA ALA A 62 -16.26 22.77 24.60
C ALA A 62 -17.40 22.36 25.55
N LEU A 63 -18.04 21.20 25.30
CA LEU A 63 -19.17 20.72 26.10
C LEU A 63 -18.77 19.96 27.37
N LEU A 64 -17.68 19.18 27.30
CA LEU A 64 -17.29 18.23 28.36
C LEU A 64 -15.96 18.60 29.05
N GLY A 65 -15.34 19.70 28.64
CA GLY A 65 -14.10 20.20 29.23
C GLY A 65 -12.95 19.20 29.12
N SER A 66 -12.09 19.14 30.14
CA SER A 66 -10.91 18.27 30.18
C SER A 66 -11.23 16.78 30.39
N LYS A 67 -12.48 16.43 30.71
CA LYS A 67 -12.83 15.06 31.11
C LYS A 67 -12.84 14.07 29.94
N HIS A 68 -12.97 14.54 28.70
CA HIS A 68 -13.06 13.71 27.49
C HIS A 68 -12.10 14.18 26.39
N THR A 69 -10.85 14.49 26.75
CA THR A 69 -9.79 14.72 25.75
C THR A 69 -9.26 13.38 25.26
N VAL A 70 -10.05 12.64 24.49
CA VAL A 70 -9.58 11.44 23.80
C VAL A 70 -8.92 11.89 22.51
N ASN A 71 -7.61 11.71 22.38
CA ASN A 71 -6.93 11.95 21.12
C ASN A 71 -7.38 10.88 20.12
N MET A 72 -8.28 11.25 19.21
CA MET A 72 -8.82 10.39 18.16
C MET A 72 -7.88 10.29 16.95
N ASP A 73 -6.65 10.81 17.04
CA ASP A 73 -5.62 10.59 16.02
C ASP A 73 -5.29 9.10 15.94
N LEU A 74 -5.25 8.57 14.71
CA LEU A 74 -4.86 7.18 14.43
C LEU A 74 -3.53 6.78 15.09
N ARG A 75 -2.64 7.76 15.28
CA ARG A 75 -1.32 7.58 15.89
C ARG A 75 -1.37 7.38 17.41
N ALA A 76 -2.38 7.90 18.10
CA ALA A 76 -2.44 7.87 19.57
C ALA A 76 -2.59 6.44 20.13
N ASN A 77 -3.17 5.51 19.35
CA ASN A 77 -3.34 4.11 19.73
C ASN A 77 -2.17 3.19 19.34
N LEU A 78 -1.17 3.71 18.61
CA LEU A 78 0.00 2.93 18.21
C LEU A 78 1.12 3.11 19.24
N LYS A 79 1.76 2.00 19.65
CA LYS A 79 2.90 2.05 20.57
C LYS A 79 4.05 2.83 19.93
N GLN A 80 4.47 3.91 20.57
CA GLN A 80 5.67 4.65 20.18
C GLN A 80 6.90 3.80 20.51
N VAL A 81 7.60 3.31 19.49
CA VAL A 81 8.93 2.70 19.67
C VAL A 81 9.88 3.84 20.03
N LYS A 82 10.19 3.97 21.33
CA LYS A 82 11.27 4.84 21.77
C LYS A 82 12.57 4.15 21.39
N LYS A 83 13.37 4.77 20.52
CA LYS A 83 14.75 4.35 20.29
C LYS A 83 15.58 4.83 21.49
N GLU A 84 15.48 4.13 22.61
CA GLU A 84 16.30 4.38 23.80
C GLU A 84 17.68 3.75 23.58
N VAL A 85 18.57 4.46 22.89
CA VAL A 85 19.98 4.07 22.60
C VAL A 85 20.85 4.03 23.88
N LYS A 86 20.25 3.85 25.07
CA LYS A 86 20.99 3.87 26.34
C LYS A 86 20.62 2.74 27.31
N GLU A 87 19.52 2.01 27.09
CA GLU A 87 19.15 0.84 27.92
C GLU A 87 19.45 -0.51 27.25
N GLU A 88 19.49 -0.58 25.92
CA GLU A 88 19.80 -1.84 25.20
C GLU A 88 21.21 -2.38 25.53
N ASP A 89 22.14 -1.51 25.93
CA ASP A 89 23.51 -1.89 26.28
C ASP A 89 23.61 -2.61 27.64
N LYS A 90 22.54 -2.60 28.45
CA LYS A 90 22.40 -3.39 29.69
C LYS A 90 21.67 -4.70 29.43
N ASP A 91 20.59 -4.69 28.65
CA ASP A 91 19.83 -5.91 28.33
C ASP A 91 20.62 -6.89 27.43
N LEU A 92 21.55 -6.39 26.60
CA LEU A 92 22.48 -7.23 25.83
C LEU A 92 23.47 -7.99 26.72
N ARG A 93 23.74 -7.53 27.95
CA ARG A 93 24.63 -8.22 28.91
C ARG A 93 23.91 -9.31 29.71
N ASP A 94 22.59 -9.20 29.87
CA ASP A 94 21.75 -10.17 30.59
C ASP A 94 21.27 -11.34 29.72
N VAL A 95 21.50 -11.30 28.40
CA VAL A 95 21.50 -12.51 27.56
C VAL A 95 22.79 -13.29 27.86
N GLY A 96 22.78 -13.97 29.01
CA GLY A 96 23.89 -14.76 29.52
C GLY A 96 24.48 -15.70 28.47
N ASP A 97 25.80 -15.71 28.40
CA ASP A 97 26.65 -16.41 27.43
C ASP A 97 26.08 -17.76 26.95
N TRP A 98 25.65 -17.79 25.69
CA TRP A 98 25.06 -18.96 25.03
C TRP A 98 26.00 -20.18 25.07
N ARG A 99 27.33 -19.98 25.23
CA ARG A 99 28.30 -21.07 25.34
C ARG A 99 28.06 -22.00 26.53
N LYS A 100 27.61 -21.46 27.67
CA LYS A 100 27.44 -22.25 28.91
C LYS A 100 26.34 -23.31 28.79
N ASN A 101 25.26 -23.01 28.06
CA ASN A 101 24.12 -23.92 27.86
C ASN A 101 24.45 -25.08 26.89
N ILE A 102 25.49 -24.93 26.06
CA ILE A 102 25.94 -25.98 25.12
C ILE A 102 26.89 -26.97 25.82
N GLU A 103 27.83 -26.50 26.65
CA GLU A 103 28.73 -27.37 27.42
C GLU A 103 27.98 -28.27 28.42
N ASP A 104 26.95 -27.75 29.08
CA ASP A 104 26.13 -28.52 30.04
C ASP A 104 25.36 -29.68 29.36
N LYS A 105 25.17 -29.64 28.03
CA LYS A 105 24.43 -30.66 27.27
C LYS A 105 25.30 -31.66 26.53
N SER A 106 26.62 -31.45 26.43
CA SER A 106 27.53 -32.37 25.74
C SER A 106 28.02 -33.55 26.59
N GLY A 107 27.65 -33.63 27.88
CA GLY A 107 28.19 -34.62 28.83
C GLY A 107 27.35 -35.88 29.08
N MET A 108 26.18 -36.05 28.46
CA MET A 108 25.32 -37.23 28.71
C MET A 108 25.59 -38.38 27.71
N ASP A 109 26.79 -38.95 27.72
CA ASP A 109 27.12 -40.19 26.99
C ASP A 109 27.15 -41.40 27.94
N GLY A 110 25.98 -41.73 28.52
CA GLY A 110 25.84 -42.84 29.46
C GLY A 110 24.44 -43.47 29.39
N ARG A 111 24.40 -44.76 29.03
CA ARG A 111 23.23 -45.64 28.87
C ARG A 111 22.09 -45.34 29.87
N LYS A 112 20.96 -44.80 29.38
CA LYS A 112 19.72 -44.68 30.16
C LYS A 112 19.12 -46.06 30.42
N LYS A 113 19.16 -46.51 31.68
CA LYS A 113 18.37 -47.65 32.19
C LYS A 113 16.89 -47.25 32.20
N MET A 114 16.06 -47.96 31.45
CA MET A 114 14.61 -47.98 31.66
C MET A 114 14.32 -49.15 32.60
N PHE A 115 13.60 -48.91 33.70
CA PHE A 115 12.97 -49.98 34.47
C PHE A 115 11.49 -49.66 34.64
N GLU A 116 10.72 -50.75 34.57
CA GLU A 116 9.28 -50.90 34.44
C GLU A 116 8.51 -50.40 35.68
N ALA A 117 7.33 -49.84 35.45
CA ALA A 117 6.33 -49.67 36.50
C ALA A 117 5.25 -50.75 36.29
N GLU A 118 5.20 -51.68 37.24
CA GLU A 118 4.25 -52.77 37.37
C GLU A 118 3.08 -52.35 38.29
N ALA A 119 1.90 -52.91 37.98
CA ALA A 119 0.60 -52.90 38.70
C ALA A 119 -0.26 -51.62 38.70
#